data_AF-A0A2T1DVF1-F1
#
_entry.id   AF-A0A2T1DVF1-F1
#
_cell.length_a   1.000
_cell.length_b   1.000
_cell.length_c   1.000
_cell.angle_alpha   90.00
_cell.angle_beta   90.00
_cell.angle_gamma   90.00
#
_symmetry.space_group_name_H-M   'P 1'
#
loop_
_entity.id
_entity.type
_entity.pdbx_description
1 polymer ?
#
loop_
_entity_poly.entity_id
_entity_poly.type
_entity_poly.pdbx_seq_one_letter_code
_entity_poly.pdbx_strand_id
1 'polypeptide(L)'
;LKQSAQIETESQKSNMIDFSNHQQWNHASGWKNVLNNLRLVVQPLLLFWLVSPWLDIFPNSNLLLGFNYLISRMNQFKPFYSSG
;
A
#
# COMPACT_ATOMS: atom_id res chain seq x y z
N LEU A 1 28.62 -18.88 -12.08
CA LEU A 1 27.50 -19.37 -11.23
C LEU A 1 27.20 -18.50 -10.00
N LYS A 2 28.17 -17.77 -9.40
CA LYS A 2 27.88 -16.85 -8.28
C LYS A 2 27.45 -15.43 -8.70
N GLN A 3 27.76 -15.03 -9.94
CA GLN A 3 27.48 -13.68 -10.43
C GLN A 3 26.04 -13.50 -10.93
N SER A 4 25.39 -14.58 -11.40
CA SER A 4 23.99 -14.58 -11.82
C SER A 4 23.00 -14.39 -10.66
N ALA A 5 23.33 -14.88 -9.45
CA ALA A 5 22.49 -14.70 -8.27
C ALA A 5 22.53 -13.26 -7.70
N GLN A 6 23.65 -12.55 -7.81
CA GLN A 6 23.76 -11.17 -7.32
C GLN A 6 22.99 -10.16 -8.19
N ILE A 7 22.96 -10.37 -9.51
CA ILE A 7 22.28 -9.48 -10.46
C ILE A 7 20.74 -9.55 -10.29
N GLU A 8 20.19 -10.72 -9.95
CA GLU A 8 18.76 -10.86 -9.64
C GLU A 8 18.38 -10.19 -8.30
N THR A 9 19.31 -10.17 -7.34
CA THR A 9 19.04 -9.64 -5.99
C THR A 9 19.06 -8.10 -5.93
N GLU A 10 19.89 -7.46 -6.76
CA GLU A 10 19.96 -5.98 -6.84
C GLU A 10 18.80 -5.37 -7.66
N SER A 11 18.32 -6.07 -8.69
CA SER A 11 17.17 -5.62 -9.51
C SER A 11 15.86 -5.57 -8.70
N GLN A 12 15.67 -6.45 -7.71
CA GLN A 12 14.45 -6.52 -6.91
C GLN A 12 14.37 -5.52 -5.74
N LYS A 13 15.48 -4.88 -5.34
CA LYS A 13 15.47 -3.85 -4.27
C LYS A 13 14.89 -2.50 -4.72
N SER A 14 14.76 -2.27 -6.02
CA SER A 14 14.51 -0.95 -6.62
C SER A 14 13.09 -0.38 -6.40
N ASN A 15 12.10 -1.18 -5.98
CA ASN A 15 10.70 -0.71 -5.89
C ASN A 15 9.98 -1.06 -4.58
N MET A 16 10.70 -1.25 -3.47
CA MET A 16 10.04 -1.42 -2.18
C MET A 16 9.43 -0.07 -1.76
N ILE A 17 8.10 0.00 -1.72
CA ILE A 17 7.39 1.23 -1.32
C ILE A 17 7.61 1.43 0.17
N ASP A 18 8.15 2.59 0.54
CA ASP A 18 8.16 3.02 1.91
C ASP A 18 6.86 3.77 2.23
N PHE A 19 5.92 3.05 2.86
CA PHE A 19 4.64 3.59 3.31
C PHE A 19 4.80 4.65 4.40
N SER A 20 5.96 4.69 5.07
CA SER A 20 6.20 5.63 6.15
C SER A 20 6.45 7.06 5.70
N ASN A 21 6.64 7.28 4.39
CA ASN A 21 6.67 8.61 3.78
C ASN A 21 5.32 9.34 3.78
N HIS A 22 4.22 8.69 4.17
CA HIS A 22 2.93 9.35 4.27
C HIS A 22 2.94 10.39 5.40
N GLN A 23 2.47 11.62 5.16
CA GLN A 23 2.52 12.71 6.14
C GLN A 23 1.83 12.40 7.48
N GLN A 24 0.81 11.56 7.46
CA GLN A 24 0.07 11.13 8.66
C GLN A 24 0.61 9.82 9.28
N TRP A 25 1.69 9.26 8.73
CA TRP A 25 2.32 8.08 9.28
C TRP A 25 2.89 8.41 10.66
N ASN A 26 2.61 7.55 11.63
CA ASN A 26 3.06 7.74 13.00
C ASN A 26 4.18 6.75 13.32
N HIS A 27 5.38 7.27 13.58
CA HIS A 27 6.57 6.48 13.90
C HIS A 27 6.70 6.11 15.39
N ALA A 28 5.80 6.60 16.25
CA ALA A 28 5.81 6.24 17.66
C ALA A 28 5.33 4.79 17.88
N SER A 29 5.80 4.18 18.95
CA SER A 29 5.42 2.82 19.34
C SER A 29 4.05 2.78 20.04
N GLY A 30 3.42 1.60 20.05
CA GLY A 30 2.15 1.36 20.74
C GLY A 30 0.95 1.18 19.82
N TRP A 31 -0.08 0.48 20.34
CA TRP A 31 -1.23 0.02 19.57
C TRP A 31 -2.00 1.17 18.88
N LYS A 32 -2.09 2.35 19.51
CA LYS A 32 -2.79 3.51 18.94
C LYS A 32 -2.14 3.98 17.63
N ASN A 33 -0.81 3.99 17.59
CA ASN A 33 -0.05 4.40 16.41
C ASN A 33 -0.14 3.34 15.32
N VAL A 34 -0.11 2.05 15.71
CA VAL A 34 -0.36 0.93 14.80
C VAL A 34 -1.74 1.04 14.15
N LEU A 35 -2.79 1.32 14.92
CA LEU A 35 -4.15 1.52 14.38
C LEU A 35 -4.24 2.75 13.46
N ASN A 36 -3.55 3.85 13.80
CA ASN A 36 -3.47 5.02 12.92
C ASN A 36 -2.84 4.66 11.56
N ASN A 37 -1.74 3.92 11.57
CA ASN A 37 -1.06 3.54 10.32
C ASN A 37 -1.87 2.50 9.54
N LEU A 38 -2.51 1.55 10.23
CA LEU A 38 -3.43 0.60 9.60
C LEU A 38 -4.60 1.31 8.92
N ARG A 39 -5.17 2.34 9.57
CA ARG A 39 -6.21 3.18 8.96
C ARG A 39 -5.74 3.74 7.62
N LEU A 40 -4.52 4.26 7.54
CA LEU A 40 -3.99 4.83 6.30
C LEU A 40 -3.88 3.78 5.18
N VAL A 41 -3.45 2.56 5.51
CA VAL A 41 -3.32 1.45 4.54
C VAL A 41 -4.69 1.01 4.01
N VAL A 42 -5.70 0.94 4.89
CA VAL A 42 -7.06 0.50 4.52
C VAL A 42 -7.88 1.61 3.84
N GLN A 43 -7.52 2.88 4.04
CA GLN A 43 -8.30 4.03 3.58
C GLN A 43 -8.62 4.04 2.08
N PRO A 44 -7.69 3.71 1.14
CA PRO A 44 -8.03 3.67 -0.28
C PRO A 44 -9.14 2.69 -0.64
N LEU A 45 -9.22 1.55 0.06
CA LEU A 45 -10.28 0.58 -0.14
C LEU A 45 -11.63 1.15 0.31
N LEU A 46 -11.68 1.79 1.49
CA LEU A 46 -12.91 2.43 1.98
C LEU A 46 -13.39 3.54 1.04
N LEU A 47 -12.47 4.35 0.50
CA LEU A 47 -12.81 5.39 -0.47
C LEU A 47 -13.35 4.79 -1.77
N PHE A 48 -12.78 3.68 -2.25
CA PHE A 48 -13.31 2.97 -3.41
C PHE A 48 -14.76 2.52 -3.18
N TRP A 49 -15.07 1.91 -2.04
CA TRP A 49 -16.43 1.51 -1.69
C TRP A 49 -17.40 2.69 -1.63
N LEU A 50 -16.96 3.84 -1.11
CA LEU A 50 -17.79 5.04 -1.05
C LEU A 50 -18.10 5.62 -2.44
N VAL A 51 -17.15 5.53 -3.37
CA VAL A 51 -17.27 6.04 -4.74
C VAL A 51 -18.00 5.05 -5.67
N SER A 52 -17.94 3.75 -5.38
CA SER A 52 -18.48 2.69 -6.25
C SER A 52 -19.93 2.93 -6.72
N PRO A 53 -20.89 3.34 -5.86
CA PRO A 53 -22.27 3.57 -6.31
C PRO A 53 -22.39 4.70 -7.34
N TRP A 54 -21.48 5.68 -7.31
CA TRP A 54 -21.45 6.77 -8.27
C TRP A 54 -20.86 6.34 -9.62
N LEU A 55 -19.98 5.34 -9.63
CA LEU A 55 -19.43 4.78 -10.88
C LEU A 55 -20.48 4.03 -11.68
N ASP A 56 -21.52 3.49 -11.04
CA ASP A 56 -22.65 2.87 -11.71
C ASP A 56 -23.51 3.91 -12.47
N ILE A 57 -23.61 5.13 -11.92
CA ILE A 57 -24.38 6.24 -12.51
C ILE A 57 -23.53 6.99 -13.54
N PHE A 58 -22.25 7.21 -13.24
CA PHE A 58 -21.29 7.94 -14.06
C PHE A 58 -20.07 7.05 -14.34
N PRO A 59 -20.13 6.18 -15.37
CA PRO A 59 -19.04 5.28 -15.71
C PRO A 59 -17.73 6.02 -15.96
N ASN A 60 -16.69 5.69 -15.19
CA ASN A 60 -15.36 6.26 -15.34
C ASN A 60 -14.29 5.17 -15.16
N SER A 61 -13.81 4.61 -16.27
CA SER A 61 -12.81 3.54 -16.29
C SER A 61 -11.46 3.98 -15.74
N ASN A 62 -11.07 5.23 -15.93
CA ASN A 62 -9.81 5.77 -15.43
C ASN A 62 -9.79 5.84 -13.90
N LEU A 63 -10.91 6.24 -13.29
CA LEU A 63 -11.04 6.27 -11.84
C LEU A 63 -11.01 4.86 -11.25
N LEU A 64 -11.74 3.91 -11.87
CA LEU A 64 -11.71 2.51 -11.47
C LEU A 64 -10.30 1.91 -11.56
N LEU A 65 -9.59 2.18 -12.67
CA LEU A 65 -8.22 1.73 -12.87
C LEU A 65 -7.26 2.35 -11.84
N GLY A 66 -7.41 3.65 -11.57
CA GLY A 66 -6.61 4.37 -10.57
C GLY A 66 -6.77 3.79 -9.16
N PHE A 67 -8.01 3.51 -8.74
CA PHE A 67 -8.27 2.84 -7.46
C PHE A 67 -7.72 1.42 -7.42
N ASN A 68 -7.89 0.62 -8.48
CA ASN A 68 -7.32 -0.73 -8.55
C ASN A 68 -5.80 -0.71 -8.41
N TYR A 69 -5.12 0.22 -9.10
CA TYR A 69 -3.68 0.39 -8.97
C TYR A 69 -3.29 0.77 -7.54
N LEU A 70 -3.95 1.78 -6.95
CA LEU A 70 -3.67 2.23 -5.59
C LEU A 70 -3.88 1.12 -4.54
N ILE A 71 -4.99 0.39 -4.62
CA ILE A 71 -5.29 -0.75 -3.74
C ILE A 71 -4.24 -1.85 -3.91
N SER A 72 -3.84 -2.16 -5.14
CA SER A 72 -2.76 -3.13 -5.41
C SER A 72 -1.44 -2.71 -4.77
N ARG A 73 -1.10 -1.41 -4.78
CA ARG A 73 0.08 -0.89 -4.06
C ARG A 73 -0.08 -1.02 -2.55
N MET A 74 -1.25 -0.70 -1.99
CA MET A 74 -1.51 -0.86 -0.54
C MET A 74 -1.44 -2.33 -0.08
N ASN A 75 -1.89 -3.27 -0.89
CA ASN A 75 -1.82 -4.71 -0.58
C ASN A 75 -0.39 -5.26 -0.49
N GLN A 76 0.61 -4.51 -0.97
CA GLN A 76 2.03 -4.86 -0.79
C GLN A 76 2.55 -4.52 0.61
N PHE A 77 1.75 -3.85 1.44
CA PHE A 77 2.10 -3.54 2.81
C PHE A 77 2.32 -4.83 3.62
N LYS A 78 3.54 -4.97 4.15
CA LYS A 78 3.89 -6.04 5.09
C LYS A 78 4.19 -5.40 6.43
N PRO A 79 3.36 -5.62 7.46
CA PRO A 79 3.70 -5.19 8.80
C PRO A 79 5.00 -5.89 9.21
N PHE A 80 5.98 -5.14 9.71
CA PHE A 80 7.13 -5.73 10.36
C PHE A 80 6.66 -6.36 11.67
N TYR A 81 6.50 -7.68 11.67
CA TYR A 81 6.40 -8.44 12.90
C TYR A 81 7.83 -8.79 13.32
N SER A 82 8.26 -8.34 14.50
CA SER A 82 9.41 -8.96 15.14
C SER A 82 9.02 -10.42 15.34
N SER A 83 9.69 -11.34 14.66
CA SER A 83 9.67 -12.75 15.07
C SER A 83 10.07 -12.77 16.54
N GLY A 84 9.12 -13.13 17.40
CA GLY A 84 9.32 -13.23 18.85
C GLY A 84 10.32 -14.31 19.22
#